data_AF-B0L8C8-F1
#
_entry.id   AF-B0L8C8-F1
#
_cell.length_a   1.000
_cell.length_b   1.000
_cell.length_c   1.000
_cell.angle_alpha   90.00
_cell.angle_beta   90.00
_cell.angle_gamma   90.00
#
_symmetry.space_group_name_H-M   'P 1'
#
loop_
_entity.id
_entity.type
_entity.pdbx_description
1 polymer ?
#
loop_
_entity_poly.entity_id
_entity_poly.type
_entity_poly.pdbx_seq_one_letter_code
_entity_poly.pdbx_strand_id
1 'polypeptide(L)'
;MKKKCLLTIILLSLVSCGLSSKNKNSETSLLNIETNLLNTLDDNQKQALITFKDLLQDKKHLSILEKQQKSILEDLKANQKNYNLQDKLKKTLNSEYDKNQLNKLFDELGNIKTKQFLQQLHIILQSIKDGKPTNFASSNFNNLNQTLEQKKEQALKYIKDKLYTDYYLYINGIQDANYFFERIMSLLES
;
A
#
# COMPACT_ATOMS: atom_id res chain seq x y z
N MET A 1 -52.09 -32.69 -38.98
CA MET A 1 -52.72 -31.39 -39.35
C MET A 1 -51.95 -30.26 -38.72
N LYS A 2 -51.69 -29.19 -39.48
CA LYS A 2 -50.96 -27.99 -39.09
C LYS A 2 -51.67 -27.24 -37.95
N LYS A 3 -50.90 -26.63 -37.04
CA LYS A 3 -50.86 -25.16 -36.86
C LYS A 3 -49.84 -24.76 -35.79
N LYS A 4 -48.89 -23.90 -36.21
CA LYS A 4 -48.09 -23.03 -35.35
C LYS A 4 -49.03 -22.02 -34.66
N CYS A 5 -48.76 -21.68 -33.42
CA CYS A 5 -48.99 -20.32 -32.93
C CYS A 5 -47.96 -19.95 -31.87
N LEU A 6 -47.16 -18.96 -32.24
CA LEU A 6 -46.30 -18.11 -31.43
C LEU A 6 -47.15 -17.41 -30.35
N LEU A 7 -46.68 -17.32 -29.10
CA LEU A 7 -46.87 -16.09 -28.31
C LEU A 7 -45.90 -16.02 -27.12
N THR A 8 -45.14 -14.95 -27.16
CA THR A 8 -44.17 -14.42 -26.22
C THR A 8 -44.88 -13.72 -25.04
N ILE A 9 -44.09 -13.30 -24.03
CA ILE A 9 -44.34 -12.31 -22.94
C ILE A 9 -44.61 -12.98 -21.58
N ILE A 10 -43.64 -13.07 -20.65
CA ILE A 10 -42.89 -12.06 -19.85
C ILE A 10 -43.60 -11.72 -18.52
N LEU A 11 -42.80 -11.86 -17.45
CA LEU A 11 -42.77 -11.14 -16.15
C LEU A 11 -43.58 -11.62 -14.92
N LEU A 12 -42.76 -11.76 -13.85
CA LEU A 12 -43.00 -11.45 -12.42
C LEU A 12 -43.81 -12.51 -11.65
N SER A 13 -43.40 -12.95 -10.46
CA SER A 13 -42.85 -12.14 -9.37
C SER A 13 -42.28 -13.00 -8.21
N LEU A 14 -41.18 -12.51 -7.63
CA LEU A 14 -40.91 -12.34 -6.19
C LEU A 14 -41.00 -13.59 -5.29
N VAL A 15 -39.86 -14.07 -4.77
CA VAL A 15 -39.37 -13.77 -3.40
C VAL A 15 -37.92 -14.30 -3.27
N SER A 16 -36.96 -13.39 -3.40
CA SER A 16 -35.75 -13.39 -2.56
C SER A 16 -35.32 -11.94 -2.44
N CYS A 17 -36.10 -11.21 -1.63
CA CYS A 17 -35.76 -9.88 -1.17
C CYS A 17 -34.87 -10.03 0.06
N GLY A 18 -33.62 -9.56 -0.04
CA GLY A 18 -32.73 -9.37 1.10
C GLY A 18 -31.26 -9.54 0.78
N LEU A 19 -30.57 -8.42 0.50
CA LEU A 19 -29.12 -8.22 0.59
C LEU A 19 -28.22 -8.79 -0.53
N SER A 20 -28.26 -8.18 -1.71
CA SER A 20 -27.09 -8.15 -2.62
C SER A 20 -27.19 -6.98 -3.61
N SER A 21 -27.21 -5.76 -3.08
CA SER A 21 -27.12 -4.54 -3.89
C SER A 21 -26.09 -3.59 -3.32
N LYS A 22 -24.85 -4.06 -3.13
CA LYS A 22 -23.63 -3.25 -2.91
C LYS A 22 -22.42 -4.17 -3.05
N ASN A 23 -21.94 -4.42 -4.29
CA ASN A 23 -20.50 -4.61 -4.55
C ASN A 23 -20.11 -4.89 -6.02
N LYS A 24 -21.05 -5.06 -6.96
CA LYS A 24 -20.64 -5.36 -8.35
C LYS A 24 -19.96 -4.18 -9.04
N ASN A 25 -20.35 -2.94 -8.74
CA ASN A 25 -19.74 -1.75 -9.34
C ASN A 25 -18.35 -1.43 -8.77
N SER A 26 -18.12 -1.65 -7.47
CA SER A 26 -16.83 -1.42 -6.81
C SER A 26 -15.78 -2.45 -7.22
N GLU A 27 -16.15 -3.73 -7.34
CA GLU A 27 -15.22 -4.76 -7.84
C GLU A 27 -14.86 -4.51 -9.30
N THR A 28 -15.85 -4.15 -10.14
CA THR A 28 -15.61 -3.79 -11.54
C THR A 28 -14.75 -2.53 -11.66
N SER A 29 -14.97 -1.50 -10.84
CA SER A 29 -14.15 -0.29 -10.84
C SER A 29 -12.72 -0.58 -10.36
N LEU A 30 -12.53 -1.42 -9.34
CA LEU A 30 -11.21 -1.78 -8.83
C LEU A 30 -10.41 -2.67 -9.82
N LEU A 31 -11.06 -3.60 -10.51
CA LEU A 31 -10.46 -4.38 -11.62
C LEU A 31 -10.05 -3.46 -12.78
N ASN A 32 -10.87 -2.46 -13.10
CA ASN A 32 -10.57 -1.47 -14.12
C ASN A 32 -9.41 -0.57 -13.70
N ILE A 33 -9.33 -0.16 -12.43
CA ILE A 33 -8.21 0.64 -11.89
C ILE A 33 -6.90 -0.13 -12.02
N GLU A 34 -6.84 -1.39 -11.59
CA GLU A 34 -5.60 -2.17 -11.68
C GLU A 34 -5.17 -2.37 -13.14
N THR A 35 -6.11 -2.74 -14.02
CA THR A 35 -5.83 -2.97 -15.44
C THR A 35 -5.36 -1.68 -16.13
N ASN A 36 -6.03 -0.56 -15.87
CA ASN A 36 -5.67 0.74 -16.44
C ASN A 36 -4.34 1.26 -15.88
N LEU A 37 -4.10 1.13 -14.57
CA LEU A 37 -2.83 1.51 -13.97
C LEU A 37 -1.68 0.68 -14.56
N LEU A 38 -1.79 -0.66 -14.52
CA LEU A 38 -0.76 -1.57 -15.02
C LEU A 38 -0.38 -1.31 -16.48
N ASN A 39 -1.37 -1.00 -17.33
CA ASN A 39 -1.13 -0.68 -18.74
C ASN A 39 -0.36 0.63 -18.95
N THR A 40 -0.36 1.52 -17.94
CA THR A 40 0.35 2.79 -18.01
C THR A 40 1.75 2.75 -17.38
N LEU A 41 2.07 1.68 -16.64
CA LEU A 41 3.38 1.53 -16.01
C LEU A 41 4.43 1.04 -17.01
N ASP A 42 5.64 1.59 -16.93
CA ASP A 42 6.81 1.00 -17.57
C ASP A 42 7.31 -0.23 -16.81
N ASP A 43 8.32 -0.92 -17.34
CA ASP A 43 8.80 -2.18 -16.78
C ASP A 43 9.50 -2.00 -15.42
N ASN A 44 10.15 -0.86 -15.19
CA ASN A 44 10.79 -0.54 -13.92
C ASN A 44 9.73 -0.30 -12.83
N GLN A 45 8.68 0.44 -13.17
CA GLN A 45 7.55 0.69 -12.28
C GLN A 45 6.78 -0.60 -11.97
N LYS A 46 6.61 -1.50 -12.95
CA LYS A 46 6.01 -2.84 -12.71
C LYS A 46 6.85 -3.67 -11.76
N GLN A 47 8.18 -3.68 -11.91
CA GLN A 47 9.06 -4.41 -11.02
C GLN A 47 9.02 -3.86 -9.58
N ALA A 48 9.01 -2.53 -9.43
CA ALA A 48 8.84 -1.90 -8.12
C ALA A 48 7.48 -2.23 -7.49
N LEU A 49 6.41 -2.27 -8.30
CA LEU A 49 5.08 -2.66 -7.83
C LEU A 49 5.06 -4.10 -7.32
N ILE A 50 5.68 -5.04 -8.03
CA ILE A 50 5.82 -6.44 -7.58
C ILE A 50 6.57 -6.48 -6.24
N THR A 51 7.71 -5.78 -6.15
CA THR A 51 8.51 -5.73 -4.92
C THR A 51 7.71 -5.16 -3.75
N PHE A 52 6.91 -4.12 -3.99
CA PHE A 52 6.06 -3.54 -2.98
C PHE A 52 4.95 -4.52 -2.56
N LYS A 53 4.25 -5.17 -3.51
CA LYS A 53 3.24 -6.19 -3.21
C LYS A 53 3.82 -7.35 -2.38
N ASP A 54 5.03 -7.82 -2.72
CA ASP A 54 5.69 -8.89 -1.98
C ASP A 54 6.05 -8.45 -0.55
N LEU A 55 6.56 -7.22 -0.40
CA LEU A 55 6.83 -6.64 0.91
C LEU A 55 5.58 -6.60 1.80
N LEU A 56 4.44 -6.18 1.26
CA LEU A 56 3.21 -6.06 2.04
C LEU A 56 2.68 -7.41 2.55
N GLN A 57 3.07 -8.51 1.90
CA GLN A 57 2.74 -9.87 2.31
C GLN A 57 3.75 -10.46 3.31
N ASP A 58 4.94 -9.86 3.46
CA ASP A 58 6.00 -10.37 4.34
C ASP A 58 5.80 -9.95 5.80
N LYS A 59 5.31 -10.90 6.61
CA LYS A 59 5.04 -10.70 8.04
C LYS A 59 6.29 -10.43 8.88
N LYS A 60 7.51 -10.58 8.36
CA LYS A 60 8.75 -10.26 9.11
C LYS A 60 8.80 -8.81 9.58
N HIS A 61 8.09 -7.91 8.91
CA HIS A 61 8.05 -6.49 9.23
C HIS A 61 6.97 -6.10 10.27
N LEU A 62 6.11 -7.03 10.67
CA LEU A 62 5.00 -6.77 11.61
C LEU A 62 5.48 -6.14 12.93
N SER A 63 6.58 -6.65 13.49
CA SER A 63 7.13 -6.13 14.75
C SER A 63 7.54 -4.65 14.68
N ILE A 64 7.83 -4.13 13.48
CA ILE A 64 8.15 -2.70 13.28
C ILE A 64 6.88 -1.86 13.29
N LEU A 65 5.79 -2.34 12.67
CA LEU A 65 4.49 -1.70 12.73
C LEU A 65 4.00 -1.59 14.19
N GLU A 66 4.11 -2.66 14.97
CA GLU A 66 3.71 -2.67 16.39
C GLU A 66 4.52 -1.67 17.23
N LYS A 67 5.84 -1.58 16.99
CA LYS A 67 6.70 -0.59 17.64
C LYS A 67 6.30 0.83 17.26
N GLN A 68 6.03 1.09 15.99
CA GLN A 68 5.60 2.41 15.52
C GLN A 68 4.24 2.79 16.10
N GLN A 69 3.28 1.86 16.10
CA GLN A 69 1.96 2.03 16.71
C GLN A 69 2.09 2.45 18.17
N LYS A 70 2.91 1.74 18.96
CA LYS A 70 3.15 2.06 20.36
C LYS A 70 3.77 3.45 20.53
N SER A 71 4.78 3.79 19.71
CA SER A 71 5.41 5.10 19.73
C SER A 71 4.40 6.23 19.51
N ILE A 72 3.57 6.12 18.46
CA ILE A 72 2.55 7.14 18.14
C ILE A 72 1.54 7.24 19.29
N LEU A 73 1.11 6.12 19.87
CA LEU A 73 0.16 6.13 20.98
C LEU A 73 0.73 6.84 22.21
N GLU A 74 1.98 6.58 22.59
CA GLU A 74 2.61 7.25 23.73
C GLU A 74 2.79 8.75 23.48
N ASP A 75 3.18 9.15 22.27
CA ASP A 75 3.28 10.57 21.90
C ASP A 75 1.93 11.28 22.01
N LEU A 76 0.84 10.63 21.55
CA LEU A 76 -0.51 11.20 21.64
C LEU A 76 -1.00 11.33 23.09
N LYS A 77 -0.71 10.34 23.94
CA LYS A 77 -1.04 10.38 25.37
C LYS A 77 -0.29 11.51 26.08
N ALA A 78 1.02 11.62 25.84
CA ALA A 78 1.85 12.66 26.45
C ALA A 78 1.37 14.07 26.10
N ASN A 79 0.85 14.24 24.88
CA ASN A 79 0.35 15.52 24.39
C ASN A 79 -1.16 15.75 24.60
N GLN A 80 -1.88 14.80 25.21
CA GLN A 80 -3.35 14.84 25.39
C GLN A 80 -4.13 15.11 24.08
N LYS A 81 -3.64 14.61 22.95
CA LYS A 81 -4.18 14.90 21.61
C LYS A 81 -4.99 13.74 21.04
N ASN A 82 -6.05 14.09 20.31
CA ASN A 82 -6.82 13.23 19.40
C ASN A 82 -7.22 11.86 20.01
N TYR A 83 -8.19 11.87 20.93
CA TYR A 83 -8.71 10.68 21.60
C TYR A 83 -9.18 9.57 20.65
N ASN A 84 -9.82 9.95 19.53
CA ASN A 84 -10.25 8.97 18.52
C ASN A 84 -9.06 8.20 17.92
N LEU A 85 -7.96 8.90 17.61
CA LEU A 85 -6.76 8.26 17.10
C LEU A 85 -6.09 7.36 18.16
N GLN A 86 -6.09 7.79 19.42
CA GLN A 86 -5.61 6.94 20.52
C GLN A 86 -6.42 5.65 20.61
N ASP A 87 -7.75 5.72 20.52
CA ASP A 87 -8.61 4.52 20.60
C ASP A 87 -8.42 3.56 19.42
N LYS A 88 -8.13 4.08 18.22
CA LYS A 88 -7.68 3.24 17.09
C LYS A 88 -6.36 2.55 17.41
N LEU A 89 -5.36 3.29 17.91
CA LEU A 89 -4.02 2.78 18.18
C LEU A 89 -3.93 1.89 19.44
N LYS A 90 -4.95 1.85 20.29
CA LYS A 90 -5.05 0.85 21.37
C LYS A 90 -5.44 -0.54 20.86
N LYS A 91 -6.06 -0.63 19.69
CA LYS A 91 -6.48 -1.90 19.07
C LYS A 91 -5.34 -2.45 18.21
N THR A 92 -5.33 -3.76 17.99
CA THR A 92 -4.42 -4.36 17.01
C THR A 92 -4.74 -3.82 15.62
N LEU A 93 -3.72 -3.27 14.94
CA LEU A 93 -3.87 -2.78 13.57
C LEU A 93 -4.01 -3.96 12.61
N ASN A 94 -4.84 -3.80 11.57
CA ASN A 94 -4.87 -4.72 10.46
C ASN A 94 -3.48 -4.75 9.80
N SER A 95 -2.95 -5.95 9.59
CA SER A 95 -1.68 -6.21 8.93
C SER A 95 -1.79 -7.27 7.84
N GLU A 96 -3.01 -7.64 7.44
CA GLU A 96 -3.26 -8.57 6.35
C GLU A 96 -3.25 -7.85 5.01
N TYR A 97 -2.53 -8.45 4.05
CA TYR A 97 -2.49 -7.93 2.69
C TYR A 97 -3.88 -8.05 2.06
N ASP A 98 -4.43 -6.92 1.65
CA ASP A 98 -5.66 -6.82 0.87
C ASP A 98 -5.37 -6.02 -0.40
N LYS A 99 -5.51 -6.69 -1.54
CA LYS A 99 -5.33 -6.10 -2.87
C LYS A 99 -6.26 -4.91 -3.10
N ASN A 100 -7.48 -4.93 -2.57
CA ASN A 100 -8.44 -3.84 -2.74
C ASN A 100 -8.00 -2.58 -1.99
N GLN A 101 -7.36 -2.73 -0.82
CA GLN A 101 -6.80 -1.60 -0.07
C GLN A 101 -5.60 -0.98 -0.80
N LEU A 102 -4.76 -1.81 -1.42
CA LEU A 102 -3.66 -1.31 -2.26
C LEU A 102 -4.19 -0.56 -3.48
N ASN A 103 -5.20 -1.10 -4.17
CA ASN A 103 -5.82 -0.42 -5.30
C ASN A 103 -6.47 0.90 -4.88
N LYS A 104 -7.10 0.94 -3.71
CA LYS A 104 -7.66 2.16 -3.13
C LYS A 104 -6.59 3.22 -2.88
N LEU A 105 -5.43 2.84 -2.34
CA LEU A 105 -4.30 3.77 -2.18
C LEU A 105 -3.92 4.39 -3.53
N PHE A 106 -3.75 3.58 -4.58
CA PHE A 106 -3.37 4.10 -5.89
C PHE A 106 -4.45 4.96 -6.54
N ASP A 107 -5.73 4.64 -6.32
CA ASP A 107 -6.84 5.48 -6.77
C ASP A 107 -6.81 6.85 -6.08
N GLU A 108 -6.62 6.88 -4.75
CA GLU A 108 -6.53 8.12 -3.96
C GLU A 108 -5.29 8.96 -4.30
N LEU A 109 -4.17 8.32 -4.66
CA LEU A 109 -2.97 9.01 -5.13
C LEU A 109 -3.12 9.55 -6.56
N GLY A 110 -3.89 8.85 -7.39
CA GLY A 110 -3.97 9.09 -8.82
C GLY A 110 -2.71 8.65 -9.58
N ASN A 111 -2.85 8.49 -10.90
CA ASN A 111 -1.84 7.89 -11.76
C ASN A 111 -0.46 8.58 -11.67
N ILE A 112 -0.43 9.92 -11.65
CA ILE A 112 0.82 10.70 -11.62
C ILE A 112 1.65 10.36 -10.36
N LYS A 113 1.05 10.45 -9.18
CA LYS A 113 1.76 10.15 -7.92
C LYS A 113 2.10 8.68 -7.80
N THR A 114 1.23 7.76 -8.23
CA THR A 114 1.54 6.33 -8.24
C THR A 114 2.77 6.03 -9.09
N LYS A 115 2.85 6.58 -10.31
CA LYS A 115 4.04 6.42 -11.17
C LYS A 115 5.29 6.99 -10.53
N GLN A 116 5.20 8.20 -9.97
CA GLN A 116 6.34 8.83 -9.29
C GLN A 116 6.85 7.98 -8.13
N PHE A 117 5.94 7.47 -7.28
CA PHE A 117 6.27 6.57 -6.19
C PHE A 117 6.97 5.30 -6.67
N LEU A 118 6.40 4.61 -7.66
CA LEU A 118 6.98 3.36 -8.19
C LEU A 118 8.32 3.60 -8.86
N GLN A 119 8.48 4.72 -9.55
CA GLN A 119 9.74 5.10 -10.19
C GLN A 119 10.84 5.35 -9.16
N GLN A 120 10.57 6.14 -8.11
CA GLN A 120 11.58 6.41 -7.08
C GLN A 120 11.88 5.16 -6.26
N LEU A 121 10.89 4.32 -6.00
CA LEU A 121 11.10 3.03 -5.35
C LEU A 121 12.04 2.15 -6.19
N HIS A 122 11.85 2.08 -7.50
CA HIS A 122 12.79 1.37 -8.37
C HIS A 122 14.21 1.94 -8.28
N ILE A 123 14.36 3.26 -8.41
CA ILE A 123 15.66 3.96 -8.40
C ILE A 123 16.42 3.67 -7.10
N ILE A 124 15.76 3.77 -5.94
CA ILE A 124 16.43 3.55 -4.66
C ILE A 124 16.85 2.09 -4.50
N LEU A 125 15.98 1.14 -4.89
CA LEU A 125 16.27 -0.29 -4.76
C LEU A 125 17.44 -0.69 -5.66
N GLN A 126 17.46 -0.19 -6.89
CA GLN A 126 18.56 -0.42 -7.83
C GLN A 126 19.86 0.23 -7.33
N SER A 127 19.79 1.44 -6.80
CA SER A 127 20.96 2.14 -6.26
C SER A 127 21.56 1.45 -5.03
N ILE A 128 20.72 0.88 -4.16
CA ILE A 128 21.16 0.02 -3.05
C ILE A 128 21.84 -1.24 -3.60
N LYS A 129 21.21 -1.94 -4.56
CA LYS A 129 21.77 -3.14 -5.18
C LYS A 129 23.15 -2.89 -5.79
N ASP A 130 23.29 -1.77 -6.49
CA ASP A 130 24.54 -1.33 -7.14
C ASP A 130 25.60 -0.83 -6.15
N GLY A 131 25.24 -0.64 -4.87
CA GLY A 131 26.16 -0.18 -3.84
C GLY A 131 26.55 1.29 -3.95
N LYS A 132 25.64 2.15 -4.43
CA LYS A 132 25.95 3.56 -4.67
C LYS A 132 26.17 4.35 -3.35
N PRO A 133 27.28 5.10 -3.21
CA PRO A 133 27.64 5.78 -1.97
C PRO A 133 26.64 6.82 -1.45
N THR A 134 25.89 7.51 -2.33
CA THR A 134 24.92 8.55 -1.92
C THR A 134 23.88 8.01 -0.95
N ASN A 135 23.39 6.79 -1.18
CA ASN A 135 22.41 6.15 -0.31
C ASN A 135 23.00 5.74 1.04
N PHE A 136 24.31 5.48 1.09
CA PHE A 136 25.02 5.08 2.32
C PHE A 136 25.65 6.27 3.06
N ALA A 137 25.60 7.46 2.48
CA ALA A 137 26.10 8.69 3.09
C ALA A 137 25.17 9.21 4.19
N SER A 138 23.93 8.70 4.29
CA SER A 138 23.06 9.05 5.42
C SER A 138 23.68 8.59 6.74
N SER A 139 23.47 9.38 7.79
CA SER A 139 24.00 9.07 9.13
C SER A 139 23.57 7.69 9.64
N ASN A 140 22.45 7.16 9.14
CA ASN A 140 21.93 5.85 9.50
C ASN A 140 22.77 4.68 8.94
N PHE A 141 23.62 4.90 7.93
CA PHE A 141 24.42 3.87 7.25
C PHE A 141 25.94 4.14 7.26
N ASN A 142 26.38 5.22 7.94
CA ASN A 142 27.77 5.65 7.95
C ASN A 142 28.66 4.90 8.97
N ASN A 143 28.32 3.65 9.30
CA ASN A 143 29.18 2.84 10.16
C ASN A 143 30.40 2.36 9.37
N LEU A 144 31.59 2.81 9.77
CA LEU A 144 32.86 2.49 9.12
C LEU A 144 33.26 1.01 9.28
N ASN A 145 32.68 0.30 10.26
CA ASN A 145 32.98 -1.11 10.53
C ASN A 145 32.11 -2.10 9.73
N GLN A 146 31.21 -1.61 8.86
CA GLN A 146 30.34 -2.46 8.05
C GLN A 146 30.89 -2.70 6.64
N THR A 147 30.75 -3.93 6.15
CA THR A 147 31.01 -4.27 4.75
C THR A 147 29.96 -3.64 3.82
N LEU A 148 30.27 -3.56 2.52
CA LEU A 148 29.32 -3.05 1.52
C LEU A 148 28.00 -3.83 1.55
N GLU A 149 28.05 -5.16 1.63
CA GLU A 149 26.85 -6.00 1.66
C GLU A 149 26.03 -5.78 2.94
N GLN A 150 26.68 -5.59 4.09
CA GLN A 150 25.97 -5.22 5.33
C GLN A 150 25.27 -3.87 5.21
N LYS A 151 25.89 -2.89 4.56
CA LYS A 151 25.27 -1.58 4.29
C LYS A 151 24.08 -1.70 3.35
N LYS A 152 24.18 -2.53 2.31
CA LYS A 152 23.07 -2.83 1.39
C LYS A 152 21.90 -3.47 2.11
N GLU A 153 22.15 -4.50 2.92
CA GLU A 153 21.12 -5.18 3.71
C GLU A 153 20.44 -4.23 4.68
N GLN A 154 21.21 -3.39 5.38
CA GLN A 154 20.68 -2.41 6.32
C GLN A 154 19.83 -1.35 5.60
N ALA A 155 20.30 -0.81 4.48
CA ALA A 155 19.56 0.16 3.69
C ALA A 155 18.26 -0.43 3.14
N LEU A 156 18.33 -1.64 2.56
CA LEU A 156 17.16 -2.33 2.05
C LEU A 156 16.13 -2.61 3.16
N LYS A 157 16.61 -3.08 4.32
CA LYS A 157 15.75 -3.30 5.49
C LYS A 157 15.07 -2.01 5.94
N TYR A 158 15.81 -0.91 6.03
CA TYR A 158 15.28 0.38 6.43
C TYR A 158 14.15 0.86 5.49
N ILE A 159 14.39 0.82 4.17
CA ILE A 159 13.38 1.19 3.17
C ILE A 159 12.13 0.31 3.28
N LYS A 160 12.30 -1.02 3.37
CA LYS A 160 11.20 -1.97 3.52
C LYS A 160 10.40 -1.76 4.79
N ASP A 161 11.07 -1.58 5.93
CA ASP A 161 10.44 -1.34 7.23
C ASP A 161 9.55 -0.09 7.18
N LYS A 162 10.04 1.00 6.57
CA LYS A 162 9.29 2.26 6.43
C LYS A 162 8.09 2.10 5.50
N LEU A 163 8.29 1.55 4.30
CA LEU A 163 7.21 1.29 3.34
C LEU A 163 6.09 0.42 3.93
N TYR A 164 6.46 -0.67 4.60
CA TYR A 164 5.51 -1.57 5.26
C TYR A 164 4.72 -0.83 6.33
N THR A 165 5.42 -0.10 7.21
CA THR A 165 4.80 0.62 8.32
C THR A 165 3.83 1.68 7.80
N ASP A 166 4.26 2.54 6.88
CA ASP A 166 3.45 3.62 6.33
C ASP A 166 2.22 3.12 5.57
N TYR A 167 2.35 2.04 4.80
CA TYR A 167 1.19 1.42 4.15
C TYR A 167 0.18 0.94 5.18
N TYR A 168 0.63 0.22 6.22
CA TYR A 168 -0.30 -0.32 7.20
C TYR A 168 -0.89 0.76 8.13
N LEU A 169 -0.18 1.86 8.39
CA LEU A 169 -0.79 3.04 9.03
C LEU A 169 -1.89 3.65 8.16
N TYR A 170 -1.68 3.70 6.84
CA TYR A 170 -2.69 4.19 5.89
C TYR A 170 -3.96 3.33 5.90
N ILE A 171 -3.85 2.01 5.72
CA ILE A 171 -5.06 1.17 5.62
C ILE A 171 -5.87 1.13 6.93
N ASN A 172 -5.22 1.40 8.06
CA ASN A 172 -5.87 1.51 9.36
C ASN A 172 -6.44 2.92 9.64
N GLY A 173 -6.33 3.83 8.69
CA GLY A 173 -6.81 5.21 8.80
C GLY A 173 -6.13 5.97 9.94
N ILE A 174 -4.86 5.69 10.18
CA ILE A 174 -3.97 6.47 11.07
C ILE A 174 -3.40 7.67 10.32
N GLN A 175 -3.17 7.51 9.02
CA GLN A 175 -2.75 8.55 8.08
C GLN A 175 -3.54 8.44 6.77
N ASP A 176 -3.58 9.52 5.99
CA ASP A 176 -4.19 9.53 4.65
C ASP A 176 -3.17 9.20 3.55
N ALA A 177 -3.66 9.03 2.32
CA ALA A 177 -2.83 8.69 1.16
C ALA A 177 -1.78 9.77 0.82
N ASN A 178 -2.11 11.07 0.98
CA ASN A 178 -1.16 12.14 0.71
C ASN A 178 -0.03 12.14 1.72
N TYR A 179 -0.35 11.94 3.01
CA TYR A 179 0.66 11.83 4.06
C TYR A 179 1.55 10.59 3.84
N PHE A 180 0.97 9.44 3.47
CA PHE A 180 1.74 8.27 3.04
C PHE A 180 2.72 8.64 1.92
N PHE A 181 2.24 9.30 0.86
CA PHE A 181 3.05 9.65 -0.29
C PHE A 181 4.16 10.61 0.07
N GLU A 182 3.88 11.73 0.72
CA GLU A 182 4.88 12.74 1.08
C GLU A 182 5.99 12.14 1.96
N ARG A 183 5.60 11.34 2.96
CA ARG A 183 6.56 10.72 3.88
C ARG A 183 7.44 9.68 3.19
N ILE A 184 6.87 8.86 2.31
CA ILE A 184 7.63 7.87 1.56
C ILE A 184 8.49 8.53 0.47
N MET A 185 7.99 9.53 -0.24
CA MET A 185 8.78 10.23 -1.25
C MET A 185 9.98 10.94 -0.63
N SER A 186 9.79 11.62 0.51
CA SER A 186 10.90 12.23 1.27
C SER A 186 11.97 11.22 1.68
N LEU A 187 11.62 9.94 1.84
CA LEU A 187 12.54 8.86 2.15
C LEU A 187 13.23 8.30 0.90
N LEU A 188 12.53 8.24 -0.23
CA LEU A 188 13.06 7.66 -1.48
C LEU A 188 13.93 8.66 -2.26
N GLU A 189 13.76 9.96 -2.03
CA GLU A 189 14.51 11.04 -2.67
C GLU A 189 15.70 11.54 -1.84
N SER A 190 15.84 11.08 -0.59
CA SER A 190 16.94 11.40 0.32
C SER A 190 18.18 10.54 0.09
#